data_AF-A0A930TH05-F1
#
_entry.id   AF-A0A930TH05-F1
#
_cell.length_a   1.000
_cell.length_b   1.000
_cell.length_c   1.000
_cell.angle_alpha   90.00
_cell.angle_beta   90.00
_cell.angle_gamma   90.00
#
_symmetry.space_group_name_H-M   'P 1'
#
loop_
_entity.id
_entity.type
_entity.pdbx_description
1 polymer ?
#
loop_
_entity_poly.entity_id
_entity_poly.type
_entity_poly.pdbx_seq_one_letter_code
_entity_poly.pdbx_strand_id
1 'polypeptide(L)'
;MSHIVSTIKDKFEAEGLINKFFEIKPYHFPHVGNLLSLDGENCILLEFAKPYEEFPEIYKSPVYRLLTIFSLHQERHFSYELQHAIERLQYKENIDRIVLWSTLKLDEETLQSLKKISVDIIQVGIPSESEVLKTKSINYFIPIKEEDLIYSLKVNLVAERLIKRLRKMFHLVLSEISAPIYNKHYGRAKIATREFMNFEEDRLLKLVKKLKSEDRTKIAVDVGCGTGRHSFTLARHFEDIYGYDFSPNMIREANVIKKEKDIKNIFFSVSDFEYEKLTDENQLYGQCDLIVASFGMGSFVEDTASMLRRFNEWLRPGGYIFVSFYNANSITLNVTPSWRDSSLVAQIDKDNNSLEVNLTPKTRFNIFCKLFDEGVEGEINKIFNIDAIITFPMIMALLPNSLLEDEFAYNSFVFADRTLAENKDGKNGYYAIVIAHKTHREATGYANVEQLLTVQEAEYSFIDHEPVLSMEDVKKTIGYFPNCMIKTLIFNNKKTGEFIVLLLHSEKRVDKAKVAAMLGVSAYQLKFATEKEVLQLGFPVGGIAPFGFESEVPLLKFVDRAIVDQDCEWLYTGTGDNRKTLKIKPSDFFALIADYQQIEF
;
A
#
# COMPACT_ATOMS: atom_id res chain seq x y z
N MET A 1 -20.31 14.44 15.39
CA MET A 1 -19.21 13.51 15.73
C MET A 1 -18.54 13.96 17.03
N SER A 2 -19.32 14.33 18.05
CA SER A 2 -18.82 14.89 19.32
C SER A 2 -18.00 13.87 20.13
N HIS A 3 -18.37 12.60 20.06
CA HIS A 3 -17.72 11.51 20.81
C HIS A 3 -16.49 10.91 20.12
N ILE A 4 -16.01 11.50 19.01
CA ILE A 4 -14.93 10.88 18.22
C ILE A 4 -13.61 10.83 19.00
N VAL A 5 -13.25 11.91 19.69
CA VAL A 5 -12.00 12.01 20.45
C VAL A 5 -12.00 11.08 21.65
N SER A 6 -13.10 11.04 22.43
CA SER A 6 -13.22 10.09 23.55
C SER A 6 -13.16 8.65 23.07
N THR A 7 -13.89 8.31 22.01
CA THR A 7 -13.86 6.96 21.41
C THR A 7 -12.46 6.56 20.94
N ILE A 8 -11.69 7.48 20.34
CA ILE A 8 -10.30 7.21 19.93
C ILE A 8 -9.40 6.98 21.15
N LYS A 9 -9.52 7.80 22.20
CA LYS A 9 -8.74 7.64 23.44
C LYS A 9 -9.02 6.29 24.10
N ASP A 10 -10.29 5.92 24.23
CA ASP A 10 -10.71 4.64 24.83
C ASP A 10 -10.23 3.45 23.99
N LYS A 11 -10.24 3.56 22.66
CA LYS A 11 -9.66 2.55 21.77
C LYS A 11 -8.15 2.45 21.90
N PHE A 12 -7.42 3.56 21.99
CA PHE A 12 -5.97 3.54 22.22
C PHE A 12 -5.61 2.86 23.53
N GLU A 13 -6.40 3.08 24.58
CA GLU A 13 -6.22 2.40 25.86
C GLU A 13 -6.54 0.90 25.74
N ALA A 14 -7.67 0.54 25.13
CA ALA A 14 -8.08 -0.85 24.95
C ALA A 14 -7.11 -1.66 24.07
N GLU A 15 -6.47 -1.01 23.09
CA GLU A 15 -5.42 -1.58 22.23
C GLU A 15 -4.04 -1.60 22.90
N GLY A 16 -3.87 -1.00 24.09
CA GLY A 16 -2.58 -0.94 24.77
C GLY A 16 -1.54 -0.05 24.05
N LEU A 17 -2.00 0.96 23.30
CA LEU A 17 -1.09 1.84 22.54
C LEU A 17 -0.44 2.90 23.43
N ILE A 18 -1.18 3.35 24.45
CA ILE A 18 -0.71 4.37 25.39
C ILE A 18 0.45 3.80 26.22
N ASN A 19 1.49 4.59 26.44
CA ASN A 19 2.77 4.25 27.07
C ASN A 19 3.65 3.28 26.25
N LYS A 20 3.07 2.50 25.35
CA LYS A 20 3.83 1.61 24.44
C LYS A 20 4.35 2.34 23.21
N PHE A 21 3.54 3.22 22.62
CA PHE A 21 3.89 3.99 21.42
C PHE A 21 4.07 5.47 21.73
N PHE A 22 3.21 6.03 22.59
CA PHE A 22 3.15 7.45 22.92
C PHE A 22 2.46 7.69 24.26
N GLU A 23 2.63 8.88 24.81
CA GLU A 23 1.81 9.39 25.92
C GLU A 23 0.76 10.38 25.40
N ILE A 24 -0.44 10.36 25.98
CA ILE A 24 -1.47 11.37 25.71
C ILE A 24 -1.33 12.48 26.74
N LYS A 25 -1.18 13.73 26.29
CA LYS A 25 -1.14 14.90 27.18
C LYS A 25 -2.43 15.71 27.13
N PRO A 26 -2.88 16.26 28.28
CA PRO A 26 -3.93 17.26 28.28
C PRO A 26 -3.50 18.44 27.41
N TYR A 27 -4.36 18.84 26.47
CA TYR A 27 -4.14 20.00 25.63
C TYR A 27 -5.31 20.95 25.83
N HIS A 28 -5.02 22.12 26.37
CA HIS A 28 -6.01 23.15 26.64
C HIS A 28 -5.45 24.47 26.11
N PHE A 29 -5.49 24.64 24.79
CA PHE A 29 -5.24 25.93 24.18
C PHE A 29 -6.60 26.52 23.79
N PRO A 30 -7.11 27.53 24.51
CA PRO A 30 -8.52 27.88 24.42
C PRO A 30 -8.91 28.29 23.00
N HIS A 31 -8.09 29.11 22.32
CA HIS A 31 -8.41 29.62 20.98
C HIS A 31 -7.15 30.10 20.23
N VAL A 32 -6.98 29.69 18.97
CA VAL A 32 -6.13 30.43 18.01
C VAL A 32 -7.01 31.43 17.27
N GLY A 33 -7.41 32.50 17.97
CA GLY A 33 -8.43 33.44 17.50
C GLY A 33 -9.82 32.78 17.33
N ASN A 34 -10.69 33.35 16.50
CA ASN A 34 -12.03 32.77 16.22
C ASN A 34 -12.00 31.57 15.23
N LEU A 35 -10.81 31.11 14.82
CA LEU A 35 -10.64 30.17 13.71
C LEU A 35 -10.50 28.71 14.17
N LEU A 36 -10.05 28.46 15.40
CA LEU A 36 -9.78 27.12 15.93
C LEU A 36 -10.24 27.01 17.39
N SER A 37 -11.14 26.05 17.67
CA SER A 37 -11.37 25.54 19.03
C SER A 37 -10.51 24.30 19.21
N LEU A 38 -9.57 24.35 20.16
CA LEU A 38 -8.64 23.28 20.51
C LEU A 38 -8.83 22.83 21.96
N ASP A 39 -10.09 22.77 22.39
CA ASP A 39 -10.45 22.08 23.62
C ASP A 39 -10.14 20.56 23.49
N GLY A 40 -9.97 19.88 24.63
CA GLY A 40 -9.62 18.45 24.68
C GLY A 40 -10.69 17.50 24.12
N GLU A 41 -11.83 18.03 23.67
CA GLU A 41 -12.91 17.30 22.97
C GLU A 41 -12.70 17.29 21.45
N ASN A 42 -11.92 18.23 20.91
CA ASN A 42 -11.70 18.43 19.49
C ASN A 42 -10.29 18.06 19.02
N CYS A 43 -9.38 17.74 19.95
CA CYS A 43 -8.00 17.39 19.62
C CYS A 43 -7.37 16.38 20.58
N ILE A 44 -6.25 15.80 20.14
CA ILE A 44 -5.41 14.89 20.94
C ILE A 44 -3.96 15.31 20.74
N LEU A 45 -3.25 15.61 21.82
CA LEU A 45 -1.80 15.80 21.83
C LEU A 45 -1.11 14.50 22.23
N LEU A 46 -0.27 13.99 21.34
CA LEU A 46 0.55 12.80 21.54
C LEU A 46 2.02 13.19 21.69
N GLU A 47 2.69 12.67 22.71
CA GLU A 47 4.13 12.83 22.92
C GLU A 47 4.87 11.51 22.71
N PHE A 48 5.90 11.55 21.86
CA PHE A 48 6.81 10.42 21.61
C PHE A 48 8.18 10.77 22.18
N ALA A 49 8.84 9.83 22.86
CA ALA A 49 10.18 10.04 23.39
C ALA A 49 11.19 10.27 22.25
N LYS A 50 12.12 11.20 22.42
CA LYS A 50 13.32 11.39 21.57
C LYS A 50 14.54 10.91 22.35
N PRO A 51 15.60 10.40 21.70
CA PRO A 51 16.85 10.02 22.36
C PRO A 51 17.70 11.26 22.73
N TYR A 52 17.09 12.23 23.42
CA TYR A 52 17.68 13.52 23.77
C TYR A 52 18.83 13.38 24.76
N GLU A 53 18.71 12.50 25.76
CA GLU A 53 19.79 12.28 26.73
C GLU A 53 21.06 11.73 26.08
N GLU A 54 20.91 10.96 25.00
CA GLU A 54 22.01 10.32 24.28
C GLU A 54 22.60 11.23 23.20
N PHE A 55 21.78 12.10 22.60
CA PHE A 55 22.18 13.03 21.54
C PHE A 55 21.63 14.46 21.77
N PRO A 56 22.05 15.14 22.86
CA PRO A 56 21.56 16.47 23.21
C PRO A 56 21.92 17.55 22.17
N GLU A 57 22.93 17.31 21.35
CA GLU A 57 23.36 18.17 20.25
C GLU A 57 22.48 18.05 19.00
N ILE A 58 21.73 16.95 18.87
CA ILE A 58 20.85 16.67 17.72
C ILE A 58 19.41 17.10 18.05
N TYR A 59 18.91 16.73 19.22
CA TYR A 59 17.52 16.96 19.60
C TYR A 59 17.39 18.20 20.48
N LYS A 60 16.46 19.10 20.13
CA LYS A 60 16.20 20.33 20.91
C LYS A 60 15.26 20.11 22.12
N SER A 61 14.58 18.97 22.16
CA SER A 61 13.54 18.62 23.13
C SER A 61 13.56 17.11 23.37
N PRO A 62 13.22 16.63 24.59
CA PRO A 62 13.12 15.20 24.89
C PRO A 62 11.91 14.51 24.26
N VAL A 63 10.97 15.27 23.70
CA VAL A 63 9.74 14.72 23.11
C VAL A 63 9.48 15.28 21.72
N TYR A 64 8.87 14.44 20.88
CA TYR A 64 8.19 14.81 19.64
C TYR A 64 6.70 14.99 19.93
N ARG A 65 6.13 16.13 19.54
CA ARG A 65 4.72 16.47 19.74
C ARG A 65 3.94 16.36 18.44
N LEU A 66 2.95 15.47 18.43
CA LEU A 66 1.99 15.30 17.35
C LEU A 66 0.61 15.74 17.83
N LEU A 67 0.09 16.85 17.29
CA LEU A 67 -1.25 17.32 17.61
C LEU A 67 -2.24 16.88 16.51
N THR A 68 -3.23 16.07 16.88
CA THR A 68 -4.30 15.66 15.96
C THR A 68 -5.56 16.50 16.22
N ILE A 69 -6.11 17.13 15.19
CA ILE A 69 -7.28 18.02 15.26
C ILE A 69 -8.44 17.42 14.46
N PHE A 70 -9.60 17.27 15.11
CA PHE A 70 -10.78 16.63 14.55
C PHE A 70 -11.92 17.62 14.22
N SER A 71 -11.82 18.86 14.71
CA SER A 71 -12.85 19.90 14.50
C SER A 71 -12.91 20.47 13.08
N LEU A 72 -11.82 20.35 12.30
CA LEU A 72 -11.73 20.88 10.92
C LEU A 72 -12.19 19.91 9.83
N HIS A 73 -12.90 18.85 10.18
CA HIS A 73 -13.22 17.77 9.25
C HIS A 73 -14.14 18.13 8.07
N GLN A 74 -14.71 19.33 8.06
CA GLN A 74 -15.51 19.87 6.95
C GLN A 74 -14.91 21.12 6.31
N GLU A 75 -13.70 21.55 6.74
CA GLU A 75 -13.03 22.72 6.18
C GLU A 75 -12.63 22.47 4.71
N ARG A 76 -12.89 23.46 3.86
CA ARG A 76 -12.70 23.37 2.40
C ARG A 76 -11.54 24.22 1.91
N HIS A 77 -11.39 25.39 2.50
CA HIS A 77 -10.65 26.46 1.86
C HIS A 77 -9.26 26.67 2.46
N PHE A 78 -8.99 26.11 3.64
CA PHE A 78 -7.70 26.21 4.35
C PHE A 78 -7.03 27.56 4.08
N SER A 79 -7.74 28.65 4.42
CA SER A 79 -7.33 29.99 3.98
C SER A 79 -5.93 30.33 4.47
N TYR A 80 -5.28 31.29 3.84
CA TYR A 80 -3.95 31.74 4.26
C TYR A 80 -3.93 32.12 5.75
N GLU A 81 -5.01 32.70 6.27
CA GLU A 81 -5.17 33.01 7.68
C GLU A 81 -5.22 31.76 8.56
N LEU A 82 -5.91 30.70 8.14
CA LEU A 82 -5.95 29.43 8.87
C LEU A 82 -4.61 28.70 8.82
N GLN A 83 -3.95 28.66 7.66
CA GLN A 83 -2.61 28.09 7.52
C GLN A 83 -1.61 28.81 8.45
N HIS A 84 -1.62 30.14 8.43
CA HIS A 84 -0.78 30.96 9.32
C HIS A 84 -1.13 30.77 10.81
N ALA A 85 -2.40 30.57 11.15
CA ALA A 85 -2.82 30.25 12.51
C ALA A 85 -2.25 28.89 12.97
N ILE A 86 -2.27 27.88 12.10
CA ILE A 86 -1.69 26.55 12.35
C ILE A 86 -0.17 26.63 12.49
N GLU A 87 0.53 27.35 11.62
CA GLU A 87 1.98 27.57 11.73
C GLU A 87 2.36 28.26 13.06
N ARG A 88 1.61 29.30 13.44
CA ARG A 88 1.81 29.99 14.72
C ARG A 88 1.58 29.07 15.92
N LEU A 89 0.60 28.17 15.82
CA LEU A 89 0.34 27.17 16.85
C LEU A 89 1.54 26.24 17.02
N GLN A 90 2.12 25.76 15.92
CA GLN A 90 3.31 24.91 15.97
C GLN A 90 4.48 25.59 16.67
N TYR A 91 4.72 26.85 16.34
CA TYR A 91 5.80 27.62 16.94
C TYR A 91 5.57 27.90 18.43
N LYS A 92 4.37 28.36 18.82
CA LYS A 92 4.07 28.74 20.21
C LYS A 92 4.04 27.55 21.17
N GLU A 93 3.44 26.45 20.73
CA GLU A 93 3.21 25.27 21.57
C GLU A 93 4.28 24.19 21.37
N ASN A 94 5.33 24.49 20.60
CA ASN A 94 6.43 23.58 20.29
C ASN A 94 5.92 22.23 19.74
N ILE A 95 4.95 22.30 18.82
CA ILE A 95 4.36 21.14 18.15
C ILE A 95 5.22 20.83 16.92
N ASP A 96 5.76 19.62 16.86
CA ASP A 96 6.59 19.18 15.73
C ASP A 96 5.73 18.94 14.48
N ARG A 97 4.53 18.37 14.63
CA ARG A 97 3.64 18.03 13.49
C ARG A 97 2.16 18.09 13.88
N ILE A 98 1.33 18.48 12.92
CA ILE A 98 -0.13 18.52 13.08
C ILE A 98 -0.78 17.55 12.10
N VAL A 99 -1.79 16.83 12.57
CA VAL A 99 -2.63 15.96 11.74
C VAL A 99 -4.06 16.46 11.79
N LEU A 100 -4.68 16.67 10.64
CA LEU A 100 -6.06 17.12 10.52
C LEU A 100 -6.91 15.99 9.97
N TRP A 101 -8.07 15.75 10.55
CA TRP A 101 -9.09 14.93 9.89
C TRP A 101 -9.84 15.79 8.86
N SER A 102 -10.09 15.25 7.66
CA SER A 102 -11.03 15.79 6.68
C SER A 102 -11.99 14.71 6.15
N THR A 103 -13.25 15.09 5.94
CA THR A 103 -14.26 14.29 5.23
C THR A 103 -14.37 14.68 3.76
N LEU A 104 -13.67 15.73 3.34
CA LEU A 104 -13.69 16.28 2.00
C LEU A 104 -12.41 15.91 1.26
N LYS A 105 -12.54 15.66 -0.04
CA LYS A 105 -11.39 15.50 -0.92
C LYS A 105 -10.81 16.88 -1.20
N LEU A 106 -9.57 17.08 -0.82
CA LEU A 106 -8.80 18.29 -1.07
C LEU A 106 -7.95 18.10 -2.32
N ASP A 107 -7.68 19.18 -3.03
CA ASP A 107 -6.77 19.19 -4.17
C ASP A 107 -5.31 18.97 -3.72
N GLU A 108 -4.49 18.48 -4.65
CA GLU A 108 -3.10 18.14 -4.37
C GLU A 108 -2.24 19.37 -4.01
N GLU A 109 -2.55 20.54 -4.57
CA GLU A 109 -1.81 21.78 -4.27
C GLU A 109 -1.96 22.16 -2.79
N THR A 110 -3.18 22.09 -2.27
CA THR A 110 -3.49 22.32 -0.85
C THR A 110 -2.84 21.27 0.05
N LEU A 111 -2.87 19.99 -0.33
CA LEU A 111 -2.19 18.93 0.44
C LEU A 111 -0.68 19.17 0.50
N GLN A 112 -0.06 19.55 -0.62
CA GLN A 112 1.38 19.81 -0.69
C GLN A 112 1.78 21.08 0.05
N SER A 113 0.96 22.13 0.05
CA SER A 113 1.23 23.36 0.81
C SER A 113 1.21 23.10 2.31
N LEU A 114 0.23 22.34 2.81
CA LEU A 114 0.14 21.94 4.22
C LEU A 114 1.29 21.02 4.64
N LYS A 115 1.71 20.09 3.79
CA LYS A 115 2.88 19.23 4.07
C LYS A 115 4.18 20.01 4.25
N LYS A 116 4.38 21.10 3.50
CA LYS A 116 5.58 21.96 3.64
C LYS A 116 5.71 22.56 5.04
N ILE A 117 4.59 22.72 5.74
CA ILE A 117 4.53 23.27 7.10
C ILE A 117 4.35 22.15 8.15
N SER A 118 4.61 20.89 7.79
CA SER A 118 4.45 19.71 8.67
C SER A 118 3.01 19.52 9.17
N VAL A 119 2.05 19.70 8.26
CA VAL A 119 0.63 19.42 8.48
C VAL A 119 0.18 18.32 7.53
N ASP A 120 -0.30 17.21 8.07
CA ASP A 120 -0.85 16.08 7.31
C ASP A 120 -2.36 16.04 7.42
N ILE A 121 -3.02 15.50 6.39
CA ILE A 121 -4.48 15.37 6.38
C ILE A 121 -4.88 13.91 6.22
N ILE A 122 -5.63 13.42 7.19
CA ILE A 122 -6.30 12.13 7.13
C ILE A 122 -7.68 12.32 6.48
N GLN A 123 -7.82 11.88 5.23
CA GLN A 123 -9.09 11.92 4.51
C GLN A 123 -9.91 10.66 4.79
N VAL A 124 -10.88 10.76 5.71
CA VAL A 124 -11.77 9.66 6.10
C VAL A 124 -13.21 10.14 6.07
N GLY A 125 -14.01 9.54 5.18
CA GLY A 125 -15.44 9.82 5.09
C GLY A 125 -16.25 9.16 6.21
N ILE A 126 -17.41 9.75 6.51
CA ILE A 126 -18.38 9.21 7.46
C ILE A 126 -19.23 8.15 6.74
N PRO A 127 -19.31 6.90 7.24
CA PRO A 127 -20.06 5.85 6.57
C PRO A 127 -21.57 6.15 6.55
N SER A 128 -22.22 5.80 5.44
CA SER A 128 -23.68 5.84 5.34
C SER A 128 -24.33 4.87 6.33
N GLU A 129 -25.60 5.08 6.69
CA GLU A 129 -26.33 4.14 7.57
C GLU A 129 -26.35 2.73 6.98
N SER A 130 -26.47 2.61 5.65
CA SER A 130 -26.41 1.33 4.96
C SER A 130 -25.07 0.61 5.10
N GLU A 131 -23.95 1.33 5.16
CA GLU A 131 -22.61 0.77 5.41
C GLU A 131 -22.48 0.33 6.86
N VAL A 132 -22.97 1.16 7.79
CA VAL A 132 -22.96 0.85 9.22
C VAL A 132 -23.69 -0.46 9.48
N LEU A 133 -24.89 -0.64 8.94
CA LEU A 133 -25.70 -1.86 9.10
C LEU A 133 -25.09 -3.10 8.43
N LYS A 134 -24.20 -2.93 7.45
CA LYS A 134 -23.46 -4.03 6.81
C LYS A 134 -22.17 -4.41 7.53
N THR A 135 -21.78 -3.64 8.54
CA THR A 135 -20.54 -3.87 9.29
C THR A 135 -20.68 -5.14 10.11
N LYS A 136 -19.75 -6.08 9.92
CA LYS A 136 -19.77 -7.38 10.61
C LYS A 136 -19.04 -7.37 11.96
N SER A 137 -18.04 -6.52 12.10
CA SER A 137 -17.18 -6.43 13.27
C SER A 137 -16.59 -5.04 13.40
N ILE A 138 -16.37 -4.60 14.63
CA ILE A 138 -15.63 -3.38 14.98
C ILE A 138 -14.65 -3.78 16.08
N ASN A 139 -13.38 -3.45 15.90
CA ASN A 139 -12.37 -3.75 16.91
C ASN A 139 -12.54 -2.82 18.13
N TYR A 140 -12.44 -3.39 19.34
CA TYR A 140 -12.57 -2.67 20.62
C TYR A 140 -13.77 -1.71 20.64
N PHE A 141 -14.97 -2.23 20.40
CA PHE A 141 -16.19 -1.42 20.35
C PHE A 141 -16.43 -0.67 21.67
N ILE A 142 -16.59 0.65 21.58
CA ILE A 142 -16.85 1.54 22.71
C ILE A 142 -18.32 1.98 22.69
N PRO A 143 -19.17 1.54 23.63
CA PRO A 143 -20.57 1.93 23.67
C PRO A 143 -20.73 3.39 24.12
N ILE A 144 -21.53 4.18 23.39
CA ILE A 144 -21.83 5.58 23.73
C ILE A 144 -23.19 5.62 24.42
N LYS A 145 -23.21 5.81 25.74
CA LYS A 145 -24.39 5.57 26.59
C LYS A 145 -25.59 6.48 26.30
N GLU A 146 -25.35 7.69 25.79
CA GLU A 146 -26.37 8.74 25.61
C GLU A 146 -26.93 8.80 24.19
N GLU A 147 -26.46 7.92 23.29
CA GLU A 147 -26.74 7.97 21.86
C GLU A 147 -27.30 6.64 21.35
N ASP A 148 -27.94 6.64 20.18
CA ASP A 148 -28.45 5.41 19.60
C ASP A 148 -27.34 4.46 19.11
N LEU A 149 -27.71 3.20 18.85
CA LEU A 149 -26.78 2.17 18.40
C LEU A 149 -26.15 2.52 17.04
N ILE A 150 -26.89 3.14 16.13
CA ILE A 150 -26.41 3.49 14.79
C ILE A 150 -25.32 4.56 14.90
N TYR A 151 -25.52 5.56 15.74
CA TYR A 151 -24.54 6.58 16.09
C TYR A 151 -23.31 5.95 16.72
N SER A 152 -23.49 5.09 17.73
CA SER A 152 -22.38 4.38 18.39
C SER A 152 -21.54 3.58 17.39
N LEU A 153 -22.18 2.80 16.52
CA LEU A 153 -21.51 2.05 15.45
C LEU A 153 -20.79 2.97 14.47
N LYS A 154 -21.43 4.07 14.05
CA LYS A 154 -20.86 5.05 13.12
C LYS A 154 -19.61 5.72 13.69
N VAL A 155 -19.65 6.20 14.93
CA VAL A 155 -18.49 6.82 15.59
C VAL A 155 -17.35 5.83 15.73
N ASN A 156 -17.65 4.60 16.15
CA ASN A 156 -16.64 3.55 16.26
C ASN A 156 -15.97 3.20 14.92
N LEU A 157 -16.75 3.12 13.85
CA LEU A 157 -16.23 2.86 12.51
C LEU A 157 -15.33 3.98 12.01
N VAL A 158 -15.72 5.23 12.24
CA VAL A 158 -14.88 6.39 11.90
C VAL A 158 -13.61 6.39 12.74
N ALA A 159 -13.71 6.11 14.04
CA ALA A 159 -12.57 6.00 14.93
C ALA A 159 -11.59 4.91 14.46
N GLU A 160 -12.08 3.73 14.09
CA GLU A 160 -11.25 2.64 13.57
C GLU A 160 -10.53 3.04 12.26
N ARG A 161 -11.23 3.70 11.34
CA ARG A 161 -10.63 4.25 10.10
C ARG A 161 -9.57 5.31 10.41
N LEU A 162 -9.81 6.20 11.36
CA LEU A 162 -8.87 7.25 11.78
C LEU A 162 -7.64 6.67 12.48
N ILE A 163 -7.84 5.75 13.43
CA ILE A 163 -6.76 5.05 14.14
C ILE A 163 -5.88 4.32 13.14
N LYS A 164 -6.47 3.60 12.18
CA LYS A 164 -5.73 2.94 11.11
C LYS A 164 -4.77 3.93 10.42
N ARG A 165 -5.25 5.11 10.00
CA ARG A 165 -4.41 6.14 9.37
C ARG A 165 -3.39 6.78 10.32
N LEU A 166 -3.73 6.94 11.60
CA LEU A 166 -2.81 7.47 12.62
C LEU A 166 -1.64 6.52 12.88
N ARG A 167 -1.84 5.19 12.79
CA ARG A 167 -0.74 4.22 12.94
C ARG A 167 0.39 4.47 11.95
N LYS A 168 0.04 4.84 10.72
CA LYS A 168 1.03 5.26 9.71
C LYS A 168 1.73 6.56 10.08
N MET A 169 1.01 7.53 10.65
CA MET A 169 1.61 8.77 11.16
C MET A 169 2.59 8.50 12.31
N PHE A 170 2.33 7.50 13.16
CA PHE A 170 3.28 7.12 14.21
C PHE A 170 4.58 6.56 13.64
N HIS A 171 4.51 5.82 12.54
CA HIS A 171 5.70 5.40 11.81
C HIS A 171 6.45 6.62 11.22
N LEU A 172 5.74 7.59 10.64
CA LEU A 172 6.35 8.83 10.14
C LEU A 172 7.10 9.58 11.24
N VAL A 173 6.48 9.73 12.43
CA VAL A 173 7.13 10.36 13.59
C VAL A 173 8.43 9.64 13.93
N LEU A 174 8.45 8.31 13.98
CA LEU A 174 9.67 7.56 14.22
C LEU A 174 10.71 7.79 13.12
N SER A 175 10.33 7.77 11.85
CA SER A 175 11.25 8.05 10.74
C SER A 175 11.87 9.44 10.87
N GLU A 176 11.09 10.43 11.29
CA GLU A 176 11.61 11.78 11.52
C GLU A 176 12.54 11.90 12.72
N ILE A 177 12.23 11.22 13.83
CA ILE A 177 13.10 11.16 15.00
C ILE A 177 14.40 10.44 14.68
N SER A 178 14.35 9.35 13.91
CA SER A 178 15.51 8.51 13.63
C SER A 178 16.40 9.04 12.50
N ALA A 179 15.86 9.78 11.53
CA ALA A 179 16.60 10.24 10.34
C ALA A 179 18.00 10.85 10.63
N PRO A 180 18.18 11.76 11.61
CA PRO A 180 19.50 12.37 11.88
C PRO A 180 20.57 11.39 12.38
N ILE A 181 20.15 10.27 12.99
CA ILE A 181 21.04 9.26 13.57
C ILE A 181 21.04 7.94 12.79
N TYR A 182 20.15 7.78 11.81
CA TYR A 182 19.88 6.53 11.11
C TYR A 182 21.15 5.92 10.48
N ASN A 183 21.86 6.69 9.65
CA ASN A 183 23.05 6.20 8.93
C ASN A 183 24.25 5.91 9.85
N LYS A 184 24.39 6.67 10.94
CA LYS A 184 25.56 6.56 11.84
C LYS A 184 25.38 5.45 12.88
N HIS A 185 24.14 5.24 13.34
CA HIS A 185 23.85 4.38 14.49
C HIS A 185 23.01 3.16 14.11
N TYR A 186 21.92 3.31 13.35
CA TYR A 186 20.98 2.21 13.11
C TYR A 186 21.59 1.04 12.33
N GLY A 187 22.23 1.32 11.19
CA GLY A 187 22.87 0.28 10.36
C GLY A 187 24.15 -0.32 10.96
N ARG A 188 24.70 0.28 12.03
CA ARG A 188 25.92 -0.18 12.70
C ARG A 188 25.66 -0.72 14.10
N ALA A 189 24.44 -0.59 14.62
CA ALA A 189 24.12 -0.90 16.01
C ALA A 189 24.19 -2.40 16.30
N LYS A 190 23.70 -3.25 15.38
CA LYS A 190 23.63 -4.69 15.60
C LYS A 190 24.06 -5.51 14.38
N ILE A 191 24.79 -6.59 14.65
CA ILE A 191 25.53 -7.34 13.64
C ILE A 191 24.60 -8.11 12.70
N ALA A 192 23.55 -8.79 13.21
CA ALA A 192 22.63 -9.53 12.32
C ALA A 192 21.81 -8.59 11.43
N THR A 193 21.41 -7.42 11.93
CA THR A 193 20.77 -6.38 11.10
C THR A 193 21.71 -5.88 9.99
N ARG A 194 22.97 -5.59 10.32
CA ARG A 194 23.98 -5.21 9.30
C ARG A 194 24.20 -6.31 8.27
N GLU A 195 24.24 -7.57 8.70
CA GLU A 195 24.40 -8.68 7.76
C GLU A 195 23.19 -8.89 6.87
N PHE A 196 21.97 -8.69 7.39
CA PHE A 196 20.78 -8.69 6.54
C PHE A 196 20.86 -7.60 5.48
N MET A 197 21.25 -6.38 5.89
CA MET A 197 21.46 -5.28 4.96
C MET A 197 22.43 -5.69 3.84
N ASN A 198 23.62 -6.19 4.18
CA ASN A 198 24.62 -6.63 3.20
C ASN A 198 24.07 -7.75 2.29
N PHE A 199 23.43 -8.76 2.88
CA PHE A 199 22.86 -9.89 2.15
C PHE A 199 21.77 -9.45 1.15
N GLU A 200 20.89 -8.54 1.56
CA GLU A 200 19.84 -7.99 0.71
C GLU A 200 20.45 -7.25 -0.50
N GLU A 201 21.49 -6.45 -0.28
CA GLU A 201 22.21 -5.76 -1.36
C GLU A 201 22.90 -6.74 -2.31
N ASP A 202 23.53 -7.80 -1.79
CA ASP A 202 24.13 -8.87 -2.61
C ASP A 202 23.07 -9.50 -3.54
N ARG A 203 21.85 -9.75 -3.02
CA ARG A 203 20.75 -10.32 -3.82
C ARG A 203 20.22 -9.34 -4.85
N LEU A 204 20.06 -8.07 -4.47
CA LEU A 204 19.67 -7.01 -5.39
C LEU A 204 20.68 -6.89 -6.54
N LEU A 205 21.98 -6.85 -6.25
CA LEU A 205 23.03 -6.75 -7.26
C LEU A 205 23.07 -7.97 -8.19
N LYS A 206 22.77 -9.18 -7.69
CA LYS A 206 22.60 -10.37 -8.56
C LYS A 206 21.43 -10.19 -9.53
N LEU A 207 20.31 -9.65 -9.09
CA LEU A 207 19.17 -9.34 -9.95
C LEU A 207 19.52 -8.24 -10.96
N VAL A 208 20.17 -7.17 -10.52
CA VAL A 208 20.64 -6.08 -11.41
C VAL A 208 21.59 -6.61 -12.49
N LYS A 209 22.48 -7.55 -12.16
CA LYS A 209 23.35 -8.20 -13.16
C LYS A 209 22.55 -8.96 -14.22
N LYS A 210 21.46 -9.65 -13.83
CA LYS A 210 20.54 -10.30 -14.78
C LYS A 210 19.86 -9.26 -15.67
N LEU A 211 19.28 -8.22 -15.09
CA LEU A 211 18.61 -7.14 -15.82
C LEU A 211 19.54 -6.46 -16.83
N LYS A 212 20.81 -6.24 -16.45
CA LYS A 212 21.83 -5.70 -17.35
C LYS A 212 22.11 -6.62 -18.54
N SER A 213 22.07 -7.95 -18.36
CA SER A 213 22.23 -8.89 -19.47
C SER A 213 21.03 -8.94 -20.42
N GLU A 214 19.89 -8.42 -20.00
CA GLU A 214 18.63 -8.36 -20.75
C GLU A 214 18.37 -6.94 -21.32
N ASP A 215 19.32 -6.01 -21.21
CA ASP A 215 19.17 -4.59 -21.58
C ASP A 215 17.98 -3.90 -20.86
N ARG A 216 17.83 -4.22 -19.57
CA ARG A 216 16.72 -3.75 -18.70
C ARG A 216 17.21 -2.85 -17.59
N THR A 217 17.85 -1.74 -17.96
CA THR A 217 18.49 -0.82 -17.03
C THR A 217 18.11 0.64 -17.26
N LYS A 218 16.88 0.91 -17.71
CA LYS A 218 16.41 2.27 -17.96
C LYS A 218 15.93 2.93 -16.67
N ILE A 219 14.84 2.43 -16.08
CA ILE A 219 14.22 3.06 -14.91
C ILE A 219 14.14 2.08 -13.73
N ALA A 220 14.67 2.49 -12.59
CA ALA A 220 14.44 1.83 -11.30
C ALA A 220 13.65 2.73 -10.34
N VAL A 221 12.79 2.13 -9.52
CA VAL A 221 12.06 2.83 -8.46
C VAL A 221 12.42 2.22 -7.11
N ASP A 222 12.72 3.06 -6.12
CA ASP A 222 13.04 2.69 -4.75
C ASP A 222 11.97 3.27 -3.81
N VAL A 223 11.06 2.42 -3.32
CA VAL A 223 9.92 2.82 -2.49
C VAL A 223 10.22 2.54 -1.02
N GLY A 224 10.05 3.55 -0.18
CA GLY A 224 10.59 3.53 1.19
C GLY A 224 12.12 3.67 1.17
N CYS A 225 12.65 4.57 0.34
CA CYS A 225 14.09 4.65 0.06
C CYS A 225 14.91 5.13 1.28
N GLY A 226 14.28 5.70 2.31
CA GLY A 226 14.93 6.26 3.48
C GLY A 226 15.99 7.30 3.08
N THR A 227 17.22 7.09 3.53
CA THR A 227 18.37 7.95 3.18
C THR A 227 18.98 7.63 1.80
N GLY A 228 18.35 6.75 1.00
CA GLY A 228 18.72 6.48 -0.39
C GLY A 228 19.75 5.36 -0.60
N ARG A 229 19.95 4.47 0.38
CA ARG A 229 20.99 3.43 0.31
C ARG A 229 20.94 2.62 -1.00
N HIS A 230 19.80 2.02 -1.31
CA HIS A 230 19.63 1.23 -2.53
C HIS A 230 19.57 2.13 -3.77
N SER A 231 18.90 3.28 -3.69
CA SER A 231 18.92 4.31 -4.74
C SER A 231 20.34 4.64 -5.22
N PHE A 232 21.31 4.84 -4.30
CA PHE A 232 22.71 5.10 -4.67
C PHE A 232 23.42 3.91 -5.29
N THR A 233 23.10 2.69 -4.85
CA THR A 233 23.63 1.46 -5.46
C THR A 233 23.10 1.29 -6.88
N LEU A 234 21.80 1.52 -7.08
CA LEU A 234 21.12 1.43 -8.39
C LEU A 234 21.56 2.51 -9.37
N ALA A 235 21.95 3.71 -8.89
CA ALA A 235 22.42 4.82 -9.72
C ALA A 235 23.63 4.52 -10.60
N ARG A 236 24.38 3.46 -10.27
CA ARG A 236 25.52 2.98 -11.08
C ARG A 236 25.12 2.07 -12.23
N HIS A 237 23.86 1.65 -12.26
CA HIS A 237 23.38 0.59 -13.12
C HIS A 237 22.20 1.01 -13.97
N PHE A 238 21.38 1.96 -13.51
CA PHE A 238 20.19 2.44 -14.22
C PHE A 238 20.38 3.86 -14.76
N GLU A 239 19.68 4.18 -15.85
CA GLU A 239 19.65 5.54 -16.40
C GLU A 239 19.02 6.51 -15.41
N ASP A 240 17.79 6.23 -14.94
CA ASP A 240 17.03 7.07 -14.01
C ASP A 240 16.51 6.27 -12.80
N ILE A 241 16.55 6.92 -11.63
CA ILE A 241 16.14 6.31 -10.36
C ILE A 241 15.15 7.25 -9.67
N TYR A 242 13.97 6.74 -9.33
CA TYR A 242 12.98 7.47 -8.57
C TYR A 242 12.90 6.91 -7.15
N GLY A 243 13.26 7.74 -6.17
CA GLY A 243 13.27 7.38 -4.75
C GLY A 243 12.12 8.05 -4.02
N TYR A 244 11.20 7.26 -3.46
CA TYR A 244 10.06 7.77 -2.71
C TYR A 244 10.16 7.39 -1.24
N ASP A 245 10.01 8.36 -0.36
CA ASP A 245 9.86 8.13 1.07
C ASP A 245 8.81 9.09 1.62
N PHE A 246 7.98 8.61 2.53
CA PHE A 246 6.97 9.42 3.20
C PHE A 246 7.55 10.44 4.18
N SER A 247 8.80 10.28 4.63
CA SER A 247 9.46 11.18 5.57
C SER A 247 10.22 12.33 4.87
N PRO A 248 9.85 13.60 5.13
CA PRO A 248 10.62 14.76 4.67
C PRO A 248 12.07 14.76 5.15
N ASN A 249 12.32 14.29 6.38
CA ASN A 249 13.67 14.25 6.94
C ASN A 249 14.55 13.23 6.24
N MET A 250 14.02 12.04 5.93
CA MET A 250 14.76 11.01 5.18
C MET A 250 15.18 11.51 3.79
N ILE A 251 14.23 12.11 3.05
CA ILE A 251 14.50 12.70 1.73
C ILE A 251 15.50 13.86 1.80
N ARG A 252 15.48 14.67 2.86
CA ARG A 252 16.46 15.74 3.05
C ARG A 252 17.86 15.16 3.18
N GLU A 253 18.05 14.16 4.05
CA GLU A 253 19.34 13.47 4.22
C GLU A 253 19.80 12.79 2.92
N ALA A 254 18.88 12.13 2.21
CA ALA A 254 19.17 11.51 0.91
C ALA A 254 19.68 12.55 -0.12
N ASN A 255 19.05 13.73 -0.18
CA ASN A 255 19.49 14.80 -1.07
C ASN A 255 20.84 15.42 -0.67
N VAL A 256 21.16 15.49 0.64
CA VAL A 256 22.50 15.89 1.11
C VAL A 256 23.55 14.91 0.58
N ILE A 257 23.33 13.60 0.77
CA ILE A 257 24.25 12.56 0.31
C ILE A 257 24.36 12.55 -1.22
N LYS A 258 23.24 12.74 -1.93
CA LYS A 258 23.23 12.85 -3.40
C LYS A 258 24.13 13.99 -3.88
N LYS A 259 24.05 15.15 -3.23
CA LYS A 259 24.87 16.33 -3.55
C LYS A 259 26.35 16.09 -3.24
N GLU A 260 26.67 15.48 -2.11
CA GLU A 260 28.04 15.14 -1.72
C GLU A 260 28.71 14.14 -2.69
N LYS A 261 27.93 13.17 -3.19
CA LYS A 261 28.40 12.17 -4.15
C LYS A 261 28.35 12.63 -5.62
N ASP A 262 27.88 13.84 -5.87
CA ASP A 262 27.66 14.42 -7.21
C ASP A 262 26.81 13.54 -8.16
N ILE A 263 25.81 12.84 -7.61
CA ILE A 263 24.93 11.96 -8.40
C ILE A 263 23.78 12.77 -9.00
N LYS A 264 23.54 12.65 -10.31
CA LYS A 264 22.53 13.45 -11.03
C LYS A 264 21.23 12.71 -11.32
N ASN A 265 21.30 11.41 -11.54
CA ASN A 265 20.20 10.58 -12.06
C ASN A 265 19.28 9.95 -11.00
N ILE A 266 19.23 10.54 -9.80
CA ILE A 266 18.29 10.10 -8.76
C ILE A 266 17.30 11.23 -8.47
N PHE A 267 16.01 10.96 -8.50
CA PHE A 267 14.94 11.91 -8.19
C PHE A 267 14.26 11.49 -6.89
N PHE A 268 14.55 12.23 -5.81
CA PHE A 268 14.00 11.95 -4.49
C PHE A 268 12.77 12.83 -4.22
N SER A 269 11.67 12.19 -3.83
CA SER A 269 10.38 12.86 -3.58
C SER A 269 9.76 12.41 -2.27
N VAL A 270 9.19 13.37 -1.53
CA VAL A 270 8.41 13.09 -0.32
C VAL A 270 7.01 12.65 -0.73
N SER A 271 6.63 11.42 -0.44
CA SER A 271 5.31 10.92 -0.83
C SER A 271 4.82 9.78 0.03
N ASP A 272 3.54 9.86 0.44
CA ASP A 272 2.86 8.70 0.99
C ASP A 272 2.42 7.79 -0.16
N PHE A 273 3.23 6.78 -0.45
CA PHE A 273 2.96 5.83 -1.54
C PHE A 273 1.62 5.07 -1.40
N GLU A 274 1.00 4.96 -0.23
CA GLU A 274 -0.29 4.24 -0.14
C GLU A 274 -1.49 5.15 -0.36
N TYR A 275 -1.34 6.44 -0.09
CA TYR A 275 -2.48 7.34 0.08
C TYR A 275 -2.43 8.58 -0.81
N GLU A 276 -1.36 8.76 -1.56
CA GLU A 276 -1.16 9.90 -2.45
C GLU A 276 -0.84 9.47 -3.87
N LYS A 277 -1.32 10.29 -4.81
CA LYS A 277 -0.84 10.29 -6.18
C LYS A 277 0.55 10.89 -6.23
N LEU A 278 1.45 10.28 -7.00
CA LEU A 278 2.80 10.84 -7.17
C LEU A 278 2.75 11.83 -8.34
N THR A 279 3.37 12.99 -8.16
CA THR A 279 3.47 14.03 -9.22
C THR A 279 4.08 13.48 -10.50
N ASP A 280 5.00 12.54 -10.34
CA ASP A 280 5.79 11.90 -11.39
C ASP A 280 5.25 10.51 -11.75
N GLU A 281 4.04 10.15 -11.34
CA GLU A 281 3.53 8.80 -11.54
C GLU A 281 3.32 8.45 -13.02
N ASN A 282 2.87 9.43 -13.80
CA ASN A 282 2.48 9.21 -15.19
C ASN A 282 3.64 8.72 -16.07
N GLN A 283 4.87 9.16 -15.79
CA GLN A 283 6.07 8.74 -16.51
C GLN A 283 6.56 7.34 -16.11
N LEU A 284 6.05 6.77 -15.02
CA LEU A 284 6.43 5.43 -14.57
C LEU A 284 5.62 4.33 -15.24
N TYR A 285 4.37 4.60 -15.67
CA TYR A 285 3.46 3.58 -16.22
C TYR A 285 4.05 2.82 -17.40
N GLY A 286 4.24 1.51 -17.22
CA GLY A 286 4.77 0.61 -18.24
C GLY A 286 6.21 0.92 -18.66
N GLN A 287 6.97 1.69 -17.88
CA GLN A 287 8.33 2.10 -18.22
C GLN A 287 9.39 1.52 -17.29
N CYS A 288 9.01 1.08 -16.08
CA CYS A 288 9.96 0.66 -15.06
C CYS A 288 10.52 -0.74 -15.32
N ASP A 289 11.82 -0.91 -15.09
CA ASP A 289 12.51 -2.19 -15.18
C ASP A 289 12.53 -2.95 -13.87
N LEU A 290 12.72 -2.22 -12.78
CA LEU A 290 12.90 -2.72 -11.44
C LEU A 290 12.20 -1.80 -10.42
N ILE A 291 11.44 -2.39 -9.52
CA ILE A 291 10.91 -1.71 -8.33
C ILE A 291 11.48 -2.40 -7.10
N VAL A 292 12.02 -1.61 -6.19
CA VAL A 292 12.63 -2.05 -4.93
C VAL A 292 11.82 -1.51 -3.78
N ALA A 293 11.45 -2.38 -2.83
CA ALA A 293 10.82 -2.04 -1.56
C ALA A 293 11.48 -2.89 -0.46
N SER A 294 12.63 -2.39 0.01
CA SER A 294 13.62 -3.16 0.76
C SER A 294 13.59 -2.90 2.27
N PHE A 295 14.40 -3.64 3.01
CA PHE A 295 14.58 -3.53 4.46
C PHE A 295 13.29 -3.67 5.30
N GLY A 296 12.43 -4.62 4.91
CA GLY A 296 11.17 -4.91 5.56
C GLY A 296 10.02 -3.98 5.17
N MET A 297 10.22 -3.08 4.19
CA MET A 297 9.22 -2.08 3.77
C MET A 297 7.84 -2.70 3.54
N GLY A 298 7.76 -3.86 2.89
CA GLY A 298 6.49 -4.50 2.56
C GLY A 298 5.63 -4.84 3.79
N SER A 299 6.24 -4.92 4.98
CA SER A 299 5.53 -5.12 6.24
C SER A 299 4.90 -3.85 6.82
N PHE A 300 5.26 -2.66 6.34
CA PHE A 300 4.71 -1.39 6.82
C PHE A 300 3.58 -0.85 5.94
N VAL A 301 3.26 -1.57 4.86
CA VAL A 301 2.18 -1.23 3.93
C VAL A 301 0.89 -1.89 4.41
N GLU A 302 -0.14 -1.09 4.61
CA GLU A 302 -1.44 -1.53 5.10
C GLU A 302 -2.24 -2.28 4.03
N ASP A 303 -2.21 -1.78 2.78
CA ASP A 303 -2.86 -2.42 1.62
C ASP A 303 -1.83 -2.96 0.63
N THR A 304 -1.28 -4.13 0.98
CA THR A 304 -0.30 -4.85 0.16
C THR A 304 -0.78 -5.08 -1.26
N ALA A 305 -2.07 -5.41 -1.45
CA ALA A 305 -2.62 -5.69 -2.78
C ALA A 305 -2.64 -4.44 -3.67
N SER A 306 -3.00 -3.29 -3.12
CA SER A 306 -3.00 -2.02 -3.88
C SER A 306 -1.59 -1.55 -4.21
N MET A 307 -0.63 -1.72 -3.30
CA MET A 307 0.80 -1.50 -3.61
C MET A 307 1.26 -2.37 -4.79
N LEU A 308 0.99 -3.68 -4.74
CA LEU A 308 1.43 -4.63 -5.75
C LEU A 308 0.82 -4.34 -7.13
N ARG A 309 -0.46 -3.91 -7.17
CA ARG A 309 -1.09 -3.44 -8.41
C ARG A 309 -0.40 -2.22 -8.99
N ARG A 310 -0.13 -1.21 -8.16
CA ARG A 310 0.60 0.00 -8.57
C ARG A 310 1.98 -0.34 -9.13
N PHE A 311 2.70 -1.25 -8.48
CA PHE A 311 3.97 -1.77 -9.00
C PHE A 311 3.81 -2.46 -10.35
N ASN A 312 2.74 -3.25 -10.54
CA ASN A 312 2.47 -3.91 -11.80
C ASN A 312 2.23 -2.90 -12.92
N GLU A 313 1.45 -1.84 -12.67
CA GLU A 313 1.15 -0.80 -13.64
C GLU A 313 2.39 -0.01 -14.08
N TRP A 314 3.33 0.25 -13.16
CA TRP A 314 4.59 0.92 -13.47
C TRP A 314 5.58 0.02 -14.22
N LEU A 315 5.62 -1.27 -13.92
CA LEU A 315 6.54 -2.18 -14.58
C LEU A 315 6.16 -2.39 -16.04
N ARG A 316 7.16 -2.30 -16.93
CA ARG A 316 7.04 -2.81 -18.29
C ARG A 316 6.99 -4.35 -18.27
N PRO A 317 6.47 -5.02 -19.32
CA PRO A 317 6.45 -6.48 -19.39
C PRO A 317 7.82 -7.11 -19.09
N GLY A 318 7.83 -8.19 -18.29
CA GLY A 318 9.07 -8.79 -17.78
C GLY A 318 9.79 -8.00 -16.69
N GLY A 319 9.21 -6.88 -16.21
CA GLY A 319 9.77 -6.04 -15.14
C GLY A 319 9.78 -6.73 -13.78
N TYR A 320 10.72 -6.38 -12.90
CA TYR A 320 10.91 -7.08 -11.63
C TYR A 320 10.51 -6.24 -10.43
N ILE A 321 9.96 -6.90 -9.42
CA ILE A 321 9.89 -6.39 -8.05
C ILE A 321 10.93 -7.10 -7.18
N PHE A 322 11.52 -6.35 -6.27
CA PHE A 322 12.36 -6.84 -5.17
C PHE A 322 11.78 -6.27 -3.88
N VAL A 323 11.05 -7.09 -3.12
CA VAL A 323 10.31 -6.63 -1.94
C VAL A 323 10.71 -7.46 -0.73
N SER A 324 10.96 -6.82 0.40
CA SER A 324 11.28 -7.50 1.64
C SER A 324 10.28 -7.22 2.76
N PHE A 325 10.17 -8.17 3.67
CA PHE A 325 9.20 -8.21 4.75
C PHE A 325 9.85 -8.82 6.01
N TYR A 326 9.24 -8.59 7.17
CA TYR A 326 9.46 -9.41 8.36
C TYR A 326 8.68 -10.72 8.22
N ASN A 327 9.30 -11.85 8.54
CA ASN A 327 8.76 -13.18 8.23
C ASN A 327 7.89 -13.75 9.37
N ALA A 328 6.64 -14.12 9.07
CA ALA A 328 5.74 -14.76 10.04
C ALA A 328 6.19 -16.17 10.46
N ASN A 329 7.05 -16.81 9.64
CA ASN A 329 7.63 -18.12 9.90
C ASN A 329 9.02 -18.05 10.55
N SER A 330 9.45 -16.86 10.99
CA SER A 330 10.76 -16.70 11.62
C SER A 330 10.91 -17.61 12.84
N ILE A 331 12.09 -18.23 12.97
CA ILE A 331 12.41 -19.10 14.11
C ILE A 331 12.35 -18.33 15.44
N THR A 332 12.56 -17.01 15.45
CA THR A 332 12.50 -16.15 16.65
C THR A 332 11.10 -16.08 17.27
N LEU A 333 10.05 -16.39 16.51
CA LEU A 333 8.67 -16.43 17.01
C LEU A 333 8.35 -17.73 17.75
N ASN A 334 9.12 -18.78 17.50
CA ASN A 334 8.95 -20.08 18.15
C ASN A 334 9.98 -20.31 19.26
N VAL A 335 11.09 -19.59 19.20
CA VAL A 335 12.19 -19.68 20.17
C VAL A 335 12.46 -18.27 20.68
N THR A 336 12.07 -17.99 21.92
CA THR A 336 12.37 -16.73 22.60
C THR A 336 13.73 -16.85 23.28
N PRO A 337 14.79 -16.22 22.74
CA PRO A 337 16.10 -16.29 23.37
C PRO A 337 16.06 -15.53 24.71
N SER A 338 16.64 -16.09 25.77
CA SER A 338 16.69 -15.42 27.08
C SER A 338 17.73 -14.29 27.16
N TRP A 339 18.26 -13.83 26.02
CA TRP A 339 19.30 -12.81 25.96
C TRP A 339 18.70 -11.42 26.10
N ARG A 340 19.31 -10.58 26.94
CA ARG A 340 18.95 -9.15 27.02
C ARG A 340 19.45 -8.34 25.82
N ASP A 341 20.48 -8.82 25.13
CA ASP A 341 21.17 -8.13 24.05
C ASP A 341 20.99 -8.87 22.71
N SER A 342 19.90 -8.61 21.99
CA SER A 342 19.67 -9.21 20.67
C SER A 342 20.59 -8.65 19.59
N SER A 343 20.97 -9.48 18.62
CA SER A 343 21.72 -9.11 17.41
C SER A 343 20.88 -8.41 16.32
N LEU A 344 19.57 -8.23 16.56
CA LEU A 344 18.64 -7.52 15.69
C LEU A 344 18.20 -6.21 16.33
N VAL A 345 18.12 -5.15 15.51
CA VAL A 345 17.63 -3.83 15.94
C VAL A 345 16.12 -3.84 16.16
N ALA A 346 15.37 -4.46 15.24
CA ALA A 346 13.92 -4.58 15.30
C ALA A 346 13.53 -6.00 15.72
N GLN A 347 12.64 -6.15 16.70
CA GLN A 347 12.13 -7.43 17.22
C GLN A 347 10.63 -7.55 16.93
N ILE A 348 10.17 -8.70 16.44
CA ILE A 348 8.75 -8.93 16.16
C ILE A 348 7.97 -9.13 17.47
N ASP A 349 6.95 -8.32 17.66
CA ASP A 349 5.89 -8.51 18.64
C ASP A 349 4.60 -8.95 17.92
N LYS A 350 4.42 -10.27 17.88
CA LYS A 350 3.31 -10.90 17.16
C LYS A 350 1.96 -10.60 17.80
N ASP A 351 1.91 -10.49 19.13
CA ASP A 351 0.66 -10.30 19.86
C ASP A 351 0.03 -8.94 19.56
N ASN A 352 0.88 -7.94 19.28
CA ASN A 352 0.45 -6.58 18.99
C ASN A 352 0.56 -6.18 17.51
N ASN A 353 0.94 -7.12 16.63
CA ASN A 353 1.21 -6.86 15.20
C ASN A 353 2.16 -5.65 15.02
N SER A 354 3.27 -5.66 15.76
CA SER A 354 4.24 -4.58 15.76
C SER A 354 5.68 -5.07 15.80
N LEU A 355 6.62 -4.15 15.57
CA LEU A 355 8.04 -4.33 15.81
C LEU A 355 8.46 -3.44 16.98
N GLU A 356 9.16 -4.00 17.95
CA GLU A 356 9.92 -3.22 18.92
C GLU A 356 11.30 -2.89 18.32
N VAL A 357 11.54 -1.62 18.03
CA VAL A 357 12.75 -1.11 17.40
C VAL A 357 13.62 -0.42 18.45
N ASN A 358 14.81 -0.99 18.68
CA ASN A 358 15.81 -0.43 19.57
C ASN A 358 16.66 0.60 18.82
N LEU A 359 16.19 1.85 18.76
CA LEU A 359 16.94 2.94 18.11
C LEU A 359 18.28 3.20 18.82
N THR A 360 18.29 3.07 20.15
CA THR A 360 19.47 3.14 21.01
C THR A 360 19.31 2.16 22.18
N PRO A 361 20.33 1.94 23.04
CA PRO A 361 20.19 1.12 24.24
C PRO A 361 19.11 1.62 25.21
N LYS A 362 18.79 2.91 25.22
CA LYS A 362 17.79 3.51 26.14
C LYS A 362 16.47 3.88 25.47
N THR A 363 16.43 3.96 24.14
CA THR A 363 15.28 4.46 23.39
C THR A 363 14.71 3.37 22.49
N ARG A 364 13.48 2.96 22.79
CA ARG A 364 12.73 1.96 22.04
C ARG A 364 11.49 2.57 21.42
N PHE A 365 11.09 2.07 20.27
CA PHE A 365 9.85 2.45 19.60
C PHE A 365 9.09 1.22 19.17
N ASN A 366 7.77 1.37 19.05
CA ASN A 366 6.94 0.36 18.45
C ASN A 366 6.44 0.84 17.09
N ILE A 367 6.50 -0.03 16.08
CA ILE A 367 5.98 0.24 14.73
C ILE A 367 5.00 -0.85 14.38
N PHE A 368 3.79 -0.50 13.94
CA PHE A 368 2.87 -1.51 13.42
C PHE A 368 3.43 -2.19 12.17
N CYS A 369 3.28 -3.50 12.08
CA CYS A 369 3.74 -4.26 10.93
C CYS A 369 2.81 -5.44 10.61
N LYS A 370 2.67 -5.73 9.32
CA LYS A 370 2.08 -6.96 8.80
C LYS A 370 3.21 -7.91 8.39
N LEU A 371 3.24 -9.10 8.97
CA LEU A 371 4.27 -10.09 8.65
C LEU A 371 3.98 -10.77 7.30
N PHE A 372 5.03 -11.26 6.67
CA PHE A 372 4.92 -12.09 5.47
C PHE A 372 4.49 -13.49 5.83
N ASP A 373 3.32 -13.88 5.35
CA ASP A 373 2.70 -15.19 5.50
C ASP A 373 2.24 -15.74 4.14
N GLU A 374 1.60 -16.91 4.14
CA GLU A 374 1.03 -17.52 2.92
C GLU A 374 -0.03 -16.63 2.24
N GLY A 375 -0.70 -15.77 3.00
CA GLY A 375 -1.67 -14.81 2.49
C GLY A 375 -0.99 -13.74 1.62
N VAL A 376 0.08 -13.14 2.14
CA VAL A 376 0.91 -12.16 1.39
C VAL A 376 1.56 -12.82 0.17
N GLU A 377 2.11 -14.04 0.32
CA GLU A 377 2.64 -14.81 -0.81
C GLU A 377 1.56 -15.02 -1.90
N GLY A 378 0.34 -15.38 -1.48
CA GLY A 378 -0.80 -15.56 -2.38
C GLY A 378 -1.23 -14.27 -3.08
N GLU A 379 -1.14 -13.11 -2.43
CA GLU A 379 -1.40 -11.80 -3.05
C GLU A 379 -0.38 -11.47 -4.12
N ILE A 380 0.92 -11.67 -3.84
CA ILE A 380 1.99 -11.47 -4.83
C ILE A 380 1.77 -12.42 -6.01
N ASN A 381 1.49 -13.70 -5.77
CA ASN A 381 1.35 -14.69 -6.83
C ASN A 381 0.13 -14.45 -7.75
N LYS A 382 -0.90 -13.71 -7.30
CA LYS A 382 -2.03 -13.31 -8.15
C LYS A 382 -1.63 -12.29 -9.24
N ILE A 383 -0.54 -11.55 -9.01
CA ILE A 383 -0.13 -10.38 -9.80
C ILE A 383 1.23 -10.62 -10.51
N PHE A 384 2.21 -11.22 -9.82
CA PHE A 384 3.58 -11.43 -10.28
C PHE A 384 4.03 -12.88 -10.22
N ASN A 385 4.85 -13.31 -11.18
CA ASN A 385 5.49 -14.63 -11.16
C ASN A 385 6.63 -14.60 -10.16
N ILE A 386 6.49 -15.35 -9.06
CA ILE A 386 7.50 -15.41 -8.00
C ILE A 386 8.66 -16.28 -8.47
N ASP A 387 9.84 -15.70 -8.56
CA ASP A 387 11.07 -16.40 -8.94
C ASP A 387 11.78 -16.97 -7.72
N ALA A 388 11.77 -16.23 -6.61
CA ALA A 388 12.38 -16.66 -5.36
C ALA A 388 11.72 -16.01 -4.15
N ILE A 389 11.64 -16.79 -3.06
CA ILE A 389 11.39 -16.31 -1.71
C ILE A 389 12.58 -16.77 -0.88
N ILE A 390 13.38 -15.81 -0.42
CA ILE A 390 14.64 -16.05 0.29
C ILE A 390 14.49 -15.51 1.71
N THR A 391 14.83 -16.30 2.73
CA THR A 391 14.75 -15.84 4.12
C THR A 391 16.12 -15.75 4.77
N PHE A 392 16.39 -14.68 5.52
CA PHE A 392 17.69 -14.42 6.16
C PHE A 392 17.56 -13.34 7.27
N PRO A 393 18.43 -13.30 8.29
CA PRO A 393 19.23 -14.41 8.80
C PRO A 393 18.34 -15.33 9.64
N MET A 394 18.71 -16.61 9.81
CA MET A 394 17.97 -17.55 10.64
C MET A 394 18.62 -17.72 12.01
N ILE A 395 19.89 -18.14 12.05
CA ILE A 395 20.63 -18.45 13.27
C ILE A 395 21.06 -17.16 13.96
N MET A 396 21.66 -16.22 13.23
CA MET A 396 22.19 -14.99 13.84
C MET A 396 21.08 -14.20 14.56
N ALA A 397 19.84 -14.27 14.08
CA ALA A 397 18.66 -13.65 14.69
C ALA A 397 18.34 -14.16 16.12
N LEU A 398 18.83 -15.34 16.50
CA LEU A 398 18.64 -15.95 17.82
C LEU A 398 19.80 -15.68 18.79
N LEU A 399 20.91 -15.14 18.28
CA LEU A 399 22.16 -15.01 19.02
C LEU A 399 22.29 -13.62 19.68
N PRO A 400 23.00 -13.52 20.81
CA PRO A 400 23.27 -12.23 21.40
C PRO A 400 24.27 -11.44 20.55
N ASN A 401 24.13 -10.11 20.49
CA ASN A 401 25.01 -9.28 19.65
C ASN A 401 26.48 -9.43 20.04
N SER A 402 26.78 -9.45 21.35
CA SER A 402 28.15 -9.60 21.88
C SER A 402 28.87 -10.87 21.40
N LEU A 403 28.14 -11.96 21.13
CA LEU A 403 28.75 -13.19 20.60
C LEU A 403 29.24 -13.01 19.16
N LEU A 404 28.50 -12.22 18.38
CA LEU A 404 28.83 -11.96 16.98
C LEU A 404 29.93 -10.89 16.81
N GLU A 405 30.37 -10.24 17.89
CA GLU A 405 31.53 -9.34 17.86
C GLU A 405 32.86 -10.09 17.74
N ASP A 406 32.88 -11.38 18.13
CA ASP A 406 34.00 -12.27 17.87
C ASP A 406 34.05 -12.64 16.38
N GLU A 407 35.21 -12.45 15.76
CA GLU A 407 35.40 -12.63 14.31
C GLU A 407 35.17 -14.08 13.87
N PHE A 408 35.60 -15.06 14.68
CA PHE A 408 35.41 -16.47 14.34
C PHE A 408 33.93 -16.86 14.41
N ALA A 409 33.23 -16.45 15.48
CA ALA A 409 31.80 -16.67 15.62
C ALA A 409 31.03 -15.99 14.49
N TYR A 410 31.30 -14.71 14.21
CA TYR A 410 30.71 -13.96 13.11
C TYR A 410 30.84 -14.70 11.77
N ASN A 411 32.07 -15.05 11.37
CA ASN A 411 32.32 -15.70 10.09
C ASN A 411 31.63 -17.07 10.00
N SER A 412 31.63 -17.83 11.10
CA SER A 412 30.99 -19.15 11.17
C SER A 412 29.47 -19.04 11.00
N PHE A 413 28.82 -18.11 11.70
CA PHE A 413 27.36 -17.94 11.63
C PHE A 413 26.90 -17.28 10.33
N VAL A 414 27.67 -16.34 9.78
CA VAL A 414 27.39 -15.79 8.43
C VAL A 414 27.45 -16.89 7.39
N PHE A 415 28.45 -17.76 7.44
CA PHE A 415 28.53 -18.91 6.53
C PHE A 415 27.30 -19.81 6.68
N ALA A 416 26.95 -20.19 7.92
CA ALA A 416 25.80 -21.04 8.18
C ALA A 416 24.49 -20.42 7.68
N ASP A 417 24.22 -19.14 7.98
CA ASP A 417 23.00 -18.46 7.55
C ASP A 417 22.94 -18.26 6.03
N ARG A 418 24.07 -17.97 5.38
CA ARG A 418 24.12 -17.89 3.91
C ARG A 418 23.87 -19.26 3.27
N THR A 419 24.37 -20.35 3.85
CA THR A 419 24.05 -21.71 3.39
C THR A 419 22.57 -22.03 3.57
N LEU A 420 21.98 -21.68 4.72
CA LEU A 420 20.56 -21.91 4.99
C LEU A 420 19.66 -21.09 4.07
N ALA A 421 20.05 -19.87 3.71
CA ALA A 421 19.26 -19.03 2.81
C ALA A 421 19.19 -19.55 1.36
N GLU A 422 20.10 -20.44 0.95
CA GLU A 422 20.02 -21.15 -0.34
C GLU A 422 19.16 -22.43 -0.26
N ASN A 423 18.79 -22.87 0.95
CA ASN A 423 17.94 -24.04 1.14
C ASN A 423 16.48 -23.69 0.85
N LYS A 424 15.89 -24.35 -0.16
CA LYS A 424 14.50 -24.14 -0.56
C LYS A 424 13.48 -24.58 0.49
N ASP A 425 13.85 -25.52 1.36
CA ASP A 425 12.99 -26.06 2.41
C ASP A 425 13.07 -25.25 3.71
N GLY A 426 14.11 -24.42 3.87
CA GLY A 426 14.41 -23.67 5.10
C GLY A 426 13.96 -22.21 5.05
N LYS A 427 12.65 -21.93 5.11
CA LYS A 427 12.09 -20.57 5.06
C LYS A 427 11.85 -19.92 6.45
N ASN A 428 12.77 -20.10 7.40
CA ASN A 428 12.61 -19.63 8.79
C ASN A 428 13.54 -18.46 9.17
N GLY A 429 14.17 -17.81 8.19
CA GLY A 429 14.92 -16.58 8.41
C GLY A 429 14.02 -15.44 8.91
N TYR A 430 14.63 -14.43 9.52
CA TYR A 430 13.93 -13.32 10.17
C TYR A 430 13.23 -12.38 9.18
N TYR A 431 13.89 -12.07 8.07
CA TYR A 431 13.31 -11.37 6.94
C TYR A 431 12.97 -12.35 5.82
N ALA A 432 11.99 -11.99 4.99
CA ALA A 432 11.68 -12.64 3.73
C ALA A 432 11.88 -11.64 2.58
N ILE A 433 12.69 -12.00 1.58
CA ILE A 433 12.91 -11.26 0.35
C ILE A 433 12.18 -12.01 -0.77
N VAL A 434 11.28 -11.30 -1.45
CA VAL A 434 10.53 -11.80 -2.60
C VAL A 434 11.08 -11.14 -3.86
N ILE A 435 11.52 -11.98 -4.79
CA ILE A 435 11.90 -11.57 -6.14
C ILE A 435 10.85 -12.14 -7.08
N ALA A 436 10.18 -11.27 -7.83
CA ALA A 436 9.13 -11.68 -8.75
C ALA A 436 9.11 -10.78 -9.98
N HIS A 437 8.58 -11.28 -11.09
CA HIS A 437 8.48 -10.52 -12.34
C HIS A 437 7.04 -10.41 -12.85
N LYS A 438 6.76 -9.29 -13.52
CA LYS A 438 5.57 -9.06 -14.32
C LYS A 438 5.63 -9.96 -15.55
N THR A 439 4.49 -10.51 -15.95
CA THR A 439 4.40 -11.35 -17.16
C THR A 439 4.97 -10.63 -18.39
N HIS A 440 5.57 -11.39 -19.30
CA HIS A 440 6.10 -10.85 -20.57
C HIS A 440 5.01 -10.45 -21.58
N ARG A 441 3.75 -10.80 -21.31
CA ARG A 441 2.61 -10.50 -22.18
C ARG A 441 2.15 -9.04 -21.98
N GLU A 442 2.01 -8.32 -23.07
CA GLU A 442 1.40 -6.98 -23.10
C GLU A 442 -0.13 -7.08 -23.04
N ALA A 443 -0.77 -6.05 -22.49
CA ALA A 443 -2.23 -5.92 -22.53
C ALA A 443 -2.63 -5.41 -23.93
N THR A 444 -2.92 -6.33 -24.85
CA THR A 444 -3.35 -6.02 -26.22
C THR A 444 -4.84 -5.75 -26.35
N GLY A 445 -5.61 -5.99 -25.29
CA GLY A 445 -7.07 -5.95 -25.28
C GLY A 445 -7.65 -4.62 -25.73
N TYR A 446 -7.03 -3.49 -25.36
CA TYR A 446 -7.46 -2.17 -25.83
C TYR A 446 -7.34 -2.02 -27.35
N ALA A 447 -6.18 -2.39 -27.91
CA ALA A 447 -5.95 -2.33 -29.36
C ALA A 447 -6.89 -3.29 -30.10
N ASN A 448 -7.12 -4.49 -29.55
CA ASN A 448 -8.06 -5.46 -30.13
C ASN A 448 -9.50 -4.94 -30.14
N VAL A 449 -9.93 -4.27 -29.05
CA VAL A 449 -11.24 -3.62 -28.95
C VAL A 449 -11.38 -2.51 -29.98
N GLU A 450 -10.39 -1.61 -30.07
CA GLU A 450 -10.39 -0.49 -31.03
C GLU A 450 -10.43 -0.99 -32.48
N GLN A 451 -9.66 -2.05 -32.79
CA GLN A 451 -9.66 -2.68 -34.10
C GLN A 451 -11.03 -3.28 -34.43
N LEU A 452 -11.65 -4.02 -33.50
CA LEU A 452 -12.97 -4.63 -33.71
C LEU A 452 -14.07 -3.58 -33.92
N LEU A 453 -14.05 -2.49 -33.14
CA LEU A 453 -14.98 -1.37 -33.29
C LEU A 453 -14.83 -0.71 -34.67
N THR A 454 -13.59 -0.52 -35.12
CA THR A 454 -13.30 0.07 -36.44
C THR A 454 -13.76 -0.84 -37.58
N VAL A 455 -13.48 -2.14 -37.49
CA VAL A 455 -13.87 -3.13 -38.53
C VAL A 455 -15.39 -3.27 -38.64
N GLN A 456 -16.12 -3.15 -37.53
CA GLN A 456 -17.58 -3.19 -37.51
C GLN A 456 -18.23 -1.84 -37.84
N GLU A 457 -17.44 -0.79 -38.09
CA GLU A 457 -17.93 0.59 -38.28
C GLU A 457 -18.91 1.03 -37.17
N ALA A 458 -18.63 0.59 -35.92
CA ALA A 458 -19.51 0.81 -34.80
C ALA A 458 -19.67 2.31 -34.45
N GLU A 459 -20.84 2.70 -33.96
CA GLU A 459 -21.07 4.02 -33.39
C GLU A 459 -20.68 4.02 -31.90
N TYR A 460 -19.54 4.63 -31.57
CA TYR A 460 -18.99 4.65 -30.22
C TYR A 460 -18.22 5.94 -29.88
N SER A 461 -17.92 6.10 -28.59
CA SER A 461 -16.95 7.09 -28.08
C SER A 461 -16.25 6.55 -26.83
N PHE A 462 -15.04 7.02 -26.57
CA PHE A 462 -14.33 6.75 -25.32
C PHE A 462 -14.50 7.91 -24.34
N ILE A 463 -14.69 7.56 -23.07
CA ILE A 463 -14.72 8.51 -21.96
C ILE A 463 -13.44 8.29 -21.16
N ASP A 464 -12.51 9.24 -21.21
CA ASP A 464 -11.29 9.21 -20.41
C ASP A 464 -11.58 9.52 -18.94
N HIS A 465 -10.91 8.79 -18.07
CA HIS A 465 -10.97 8.98 -16.62
C HIS A 465 -9.68 8.48 -15.95
N GLU A 466 -9.54 8.80 -14.66
CA GLU A 466 -8.49 8.22 -13.82
C GLU A 466 -8.59 6.69 -13.76
N PRO A 467 -7.49 5.94 -13.54
CA PRO A 467 -7.53 4.49 -13.41
C PRO A 467 -8.57 4.02 -12.39
N VAL A 468 -9.43 3.07 -12.78
CA VAL A 468 -10.47 2.48 -11.92
C VAL A 468 -10.27 0.98 -11.75
N LEU A 469 -10.58 0.46 -10.56
CA LEU A 469 -10.44 -0.97 -10.25
C LEU A 469 -11.78 -1.71 -10.23
N SER A 470 -12.86 -0.97 -10.01
CA SER A 470 -14.19 -1.54 -9.89
C SER A 470 -15.24 -0.71 -10.62
N MET A 471 -16.37 -1.35 -10.90
CA MET A 471 -17.51 -0.68 -11.51
C MET A 471 -18.11 0.41 -10.61
N GLU A 472 -17.94 0.31 -9.29
CA GLU A 472 -18.34 1.37 -8.36
C GLU A 472 -17.43 2.61 -8.49
N ASP A 473 -16.16 2.42 -8.84
CA ASP A 473 -15.24 3.54 -9.12
C ASP A 473 -15.57 4.21 -10.46
N VAL A 474 -15.95 3.43 -11.47
CA VAL A 474 -16.47 3.95 -12.75
C VAL A 474 -17.69 4.84 -12.49
N LYS A 475 -18.69 4.35 -11.75
CA LYS A 475 -19.92 5.11 -11.42
C LYS A 475 -19.64 6.44 -10.74
N LYS A 476 -18.65 6.48 -9.85
CA LYS A 476 -18.24 7.73 -9.17
C LYS A 476 -17.58 8.71 -10.12
N THR A 477 -16.96 8.23 -11.19
CA THR A 477 -16.11 9.05 -12.07
C THR A 477 -16.85 9.56 -13.29
N ILE A 478 -17.63 8.72 -13.97
CA ILE A 478 -18.37 9.09 -15.19
C ILE A 478 -19.87 9.33 -14.95
N GLY A 479 -20.34 9.14 -13.72
CA GLY A 479 -21.76 9.13 -13.37
C GLY A 479 -22.36 7.72 -13.41
N TYR A 480 -23.60 7.58 -12.92
CA TYR A 480 -24.31 6.30 -12.85
C TYR A 480 -25.43 6.25 -13.89
N PHE A 481 -25.41 5.22 -14.75
CA PHE A 481 -26.41 4.98 -15.79
C PHE A 481 -27.09 3.63 -15.53
N PRO A 482 -28.25 3.62 -14.82
CA PRO A 482 -28.92 2.39 -14.39
C PRO A 482 -29.26 1.48 -15.56
N ASN A 483 -28.96 0.19 -15.46
CA ASN A 483 -29.22 -0.83 -16.49
C ASN A 483 -28.54 -0.58 -17.86
N CYS A 484 -27.66 0.42 -17.98
CA CYS A 484 -26.92 0.70 -19.21
C CYS A 484 -25.43 0.39 -19.05
N MET A 485 -24.99 0.11 -17.82
CA MET A 485 -23.61 -0.18 -17.49
C MET A 485 -23.39 -1.69 -17.40
N ILE A 486 -22.52 -2.21 -18.26
CA ILE A 486 -22.19 -3.63 -18.35
C ILE A 486 -20.83 -3.88 -17.70
N LYS A 487 -20.75 -4.92 -16.89
CA LYS A 487 -19.48 -5.43 -16.36
C LYS A 487 -19.20 -6.83 -16.88
N THR A 488 -17.93 -7.08 -17.10
CA THR A 488 -17.40 -8.39 -17.50
C THR A 488 -16.80 -9.09 -16.29
N LEU A 489 -17.26 -10.31 -15.99
CA LEU A 489 -16.67 -11.18 -14.98
C LEU A 489 -16.05 -12.39 -15.64
N ILE A 490 -14.85 -12.77 -15.19
CA ILE A 490 -14.15 -13.94 -15.72
C ILE A 490 -13.95 -14.96 -14.59
N PHE A 491 -14.41 -16.17 -14.82
CA PHE A 491 -14.07 -17.34 -14.02
C PHE A 491 -13.07 -18.21 -14.76
N ASN A 492 -12.26 -18.93 -13.98
CA ASN A 492 -11.41 -20.00 -14.46
C ASN A 492 -11.88 -21.32 -13.82
N ASN A 493 -12.01 -22.36 -14.63
CA ASN A 493 -12.25 -23.71 -14.14
C ASN A 493 -10.91 -24.33 -13.71
N LYS A 494 -10.74 -24.52 -12.40
CA LYS A 494 -9.51 -25.07 -11.80
C LYS A 494 -9.11 -26.44 -12.35
N LYS A 495 -10.06 -27.21 -12.88
CA LYS A 495 -9.81 -28.58 -13.38
C LYS A 495 -9.44 -28.59 -14.86
N THR A 496 -10.12 -27.80 -15.68
CA THR A 496 -9.91 -27.81 -17.15
C THR A 496 -9.00 -26.68 -17.63
N GLY A 497 -8.83 -25.62 -16.84
CA GLY A 497 -8.13 -24.40 -17.23
C GLY A 497 -8.97 -23.45 -18.10
N GLU A 498 -10.20 -23.84 -18.48
CA GLU A 498 -11.08 -23.05 -19.35
C GLU A 498 -11.53 -21.75 -18.67
N PHE A 499 -11.71 -20.72 -19.48
CA PHE A 499 -12.21 -19.43 -19.02
C PHE A 499 -13.69 -19.27 -19.35
N ILE A 500 -14.41 -18.66 -18.41
CA ILE A 500 -15.84 -18.38 -18.53
C ILE A 500 -16.05 -16.88 -18.37
N VAL A 501 -16.52 -16.23 -19.44
CA VAL A 501 -16.80 -14.79 -19.50
C VAL A 501 -18.29 -14.57 -19.32
N LEU A 502 -18.67 -13.77 -18.33
CA LEU A 502 -20.05 -13.41 -18.03
C LEU A 502 -20.25 -11.90 -18.17
N LEU A 503 -21.25 -11.50 -18.96
CA LEU A 503 -21.70 -10.12 -19.05
C LEU A 503 -22.94 -9.92 -18.20
N LEU A 504 -22.88 -8.96 -17.28
CA LEU A 504 -23.96 -8.63 -16.34
C LEU A 504 -24.11 -7.11 -16.25
N HIS A 505 -25.32 -6.64 -15.94
CA HIS A 505 -25.49 -5.26 -15.50
C HIS A 505 -24.66 -4.98 -14.24
N SER A 506 -24.13 -3.77 -14.13
CA SER A 506 -23.20 -3.35 -13.06
C SER A 506 -23.72 -3.64 -11.65
N GLU A 507 -25.02 -3.49 -11.47
CA GLU A 507 -25.82 -3.61 -10.25
C GLU A 507 -26.07 -5.08 -9.86
N LYS A 508 -26.09 -5.98 -10.85
CA LYS A 508 -26.44 -7.38 -10.64
C LYS A 508 -25.28 -8.12 -10.01
N ARG A 509 -25.55 -8.94 -8.99
CA ARG A 509 -24.55 -9.81 -8.37
C ARG A 509 -24.57 -11.17 -9.05
N VAL A 510 -23.38 -11.70 -9.32
CA VAL A 510 -23.25 -13.07 -9.84
C VAL A 510 -23.44 -14.07 -8.69
N ASP A 511 -24.24 -15.10 -8.93
CA ASP A 511 -24.31 -16.27 -8.07
C ASP A 511 -23.44 -17.39 -8.65
N LYS A 512 -22.32 -17.66 -7.99
CA LYS A 512 -21.37 -18.70 -8.42
C LYS A 512 -22.00 -20.10 -8.45
N ALA A 513 -22.99 -20.38 -7.60
CA ALA A 513 -23.66 -21.67 -7.58
C ALA A 513 -24.54 -21.86 -8.82
N LYS A 514 -25.22 -20.80 -9.26
CA LYS A 514 -25.99 -20.82 -10.52
C LYS A 514 -25.10 -21.01 -11.74
N VAL A 515 -23.98 -20.27 -11.81
CA VAL A 515 -22.99 -20.44 -12.89
C VAL A 515 -22.46 -21.87 -12.92
N ALA A 516 -22.16 -22.45 -11.76
CA ALA A 516 -21.69 -23.84 -11.67
C ALA A 516 -22.75 -24.86 -12.12
N ALA A 517 -24.00 -24.69 -11.68
CA ALA A 517 -25.11 -25.56 -12.07
C ALA A 517 -25.35 -25.53 -13.59
N MET A 518 -25.30 -24.32 -14.19
CA MET A 518 -25.43 -24.12 -15.63
C MET A 518 -24.34 -24.82 -16.44
N LEU A 519 -23.10 -24.79 -15.94
CA LEU A 519 -21.96 -25.44 -16.57
C LEU A 519 -21.88 -26.95 -16.28
N GLY A 520 -22.77 -27.49 -15.44
CA GLY A 520 -22.70 -28.90 -15.01
C GLY A 520 -21.47 -29.22 -14.17
N VAL A 521 -20.90 -28.23 -13.49
CA VAL A 521 -19.68 -28.35 -12.66
C VAL A 521 -19.97 -28.07 -11.20
N SER A 522 -19.04 -28.45 -10.33
CA SER A 522 -19.11 -28.05 -8.92
C SER A 522 -18.67 -26.60 -8.75
N ALA A 523 -19.36 -25.84 -7.89
CA ALA A 523 -18.97 -24.46 -7.56
C ALA A 523 -17.57 -24.33 -6.94
N TYR A 524 -16.99 -25.44 -6.45
CA TYR A 524 -15.60 -25.49 -5.99
C TYR A 524 -14.58 -25.44 -7.14
N GLN A 525 -14.97 -25.96 -8.31
CA GLN A 525 -14.14 -25.96 -9.53
C GLN A 525 -14.04 -24.57 -10.15
N LEU A 526 -14.96 -23.66 -9.83
CA LEU A 526 -14.91 -22.28 -10.31
C LEU A 526 -14.20 -21.36 -9.33
N LYS A 527 -13.22 -20.61 -9.82
CA LYS A 527 -12.64 -19.44 -9.17
C LYS A 527 -12.77 -18.21 -10.07
N PHE A 528 -12.81 -17.02 -9.50
CA PHE A 528 -12.56 -15.81 -10.30
C PHE A 528 -11.15 -15.89 -10.88
N ALA A 529 -10.98 -15.43 -12.11
CA ALA A 529 -9.67 -15.32 -12.73
C ALA A 529 -8.79 -14.34 -11.93
N THR A 530 -7.53 -14.71 -11.72
CA THR A 530 -6.54 -13.83 -11.09
C THR A 530 -6.09 -12.73 -12.06
N GLU A 531 -5.42 -11.68 -11.56
CA GLU A 531 -4.99 -10.58 -12.43
C GLU A 531 -4.09 -11.05 -13.58
N LYS A 532 -3.16 -11.99 -13.31
CA LYS A 532 -2.36 -12.67 -14.35
C LYS A 532 -3.20 -13.40 -15.40
N GLU A 533 -4.26 -14.08 -14.98
CA GLU A 533 -5.12 -14.86 -15.87
C GLU A 533 -5.97 -13.93 -16.76
N VAL A 534 -6.42 -12.80 -16.22
CA VAL A 534 -7.09 -11.75 -16.99
C VAL A 534 -6.12 -11.11 -17.99
N LEU A 535 -4.87 -10.88 -17.60
CA LEU A 535 -3.83 -10.36 -18.50
C LEU A 535 -3.44 -11.35 -19.59
N GLN A 536 -3.49 -12.66 -19.33
CA GLN A 536 -3.37 -13.69 -20.38
C GLN A 536 -4.48 -13.59 -21.42
N LEU A 537 -5.64 -13.01 -21.06
CA LEU A 537 -6.72 -12.75 -21.99
C LEU A 537 -6.60 -11.43 -22.76
N GLY A 538 -5.48 -10.71 -22.58
CA GLY A 538 -5.19 -9.42 -23.20
C GLY A 538 -5.62 -8.21 -22.37
N PHE A 539 -6.25 -8.40 -21.20
CA PHE A 539 -6.89 -7.31 -20.47
C PHE A 539 -6.24 -6.98 -19.12
N PRO A 540 -6.15 -5.70 -18.73
CA PRO A 540 -5.87 -5.33 -17.34
C PRO A 540 -7.12 -5.51 -16.47
N VAL A 541 -6.93 -5.69 -15.16
CA VAL A 541 -8.03 -5.67 -14.20
C VAL A 541 -8.62 -4.26 -14.12
N GLY A 542 -9.95 -4.17 -14.00
CA GLY A 542 -10.69 -2.90 -14.02
C GLY A 542 -10.98 -2.35 -15.43
N GLY A 543 -10.31 -2.86 -16.47
CA GLY A 543 -10.51 -2.46 -17.86
C GLY A 543 -11.13 -3.54 -18.75
N ILE A 544 -11.60 -4.67 -18.20
CA ILE A 544 -11.99 -5.85 -18.99
C ILE A 544 -13.17 -5.53 -19.93
N ALA A 545 -12.93 -5.61 -21.24
CA ALA A 545 -13.97 -5.41 -22.24
C ALA A 545 -14.81 -6.69 -22.47
N PRO A 546 -16.03 -6.57 -23.02
CA PRO A 546 -16.87 -7.72 -23.39
C PRO A 546 -16.40 -8.48 -24.63
N PHE A 547 -15.40 -7.99 -25.34
CA PHE A 547 -14.87 -8.59 -26.57
C PHE A 547 -13.42 -8.15 -26.76
N GLY A 548 -12.70 -8.77 -27.71
CA GLY A 548 -11.27 -8.52 -27.95
C GLY A 548 -10.33 -9.43 -27.14
N PHE A 549 -10.84 -10.54 -26.60
CA PHE A 549 -10.03 -11.52 -25.85
C PHE A 549 -9.02 -12.24 -26.75
N GLU A 550 -7.84 -12.46 -26.20
CA GLU A 550 -6.88 -13.44 -26.72
C GLU A 550 -6.93 -14.68 -25.84
N SER A 551 -7.16 -15.86 -26.41
CA SER A 551 -7.04 -17.07 -25.59
C SER A 551 -6.53 -18.24 -26.41
N GLU A 552 -5.58 -18.94 -25.81
CA GLU A 552 -5.08 -20.23 -26.31
C GLU A 552 -5.95 -21.39 -25.84
N VAL A 553 -6.84 -21.14 -24.87
CA VAL A 553 -7.78 -22.11 -24.32
C VAL A 553 -9.22 -21.71 -24.64
N PRO A 554 -10.19 -22.63 -24.62
CA PRO A 554 -11.58 -22.31 -24.88
C PRO A 554 -12.13 -21.23 -23.94
N LEU A 555 -12.88 -20.29 -24.52
CA LEU A 555 -13.64 -19.26 -23.83
C LEU A 555 -15.13 -19.57 -23.94
N LEU A 556 -15.78 -19.86 -22.80
CA LEU A 556 -17.24 -19.93 -22.73
C LEU A 556 -17.78 -18.53 -22.44
N LYS A 557 -18.64 -18.02 -23.32
CA LYS A 557 -19.09 -16.63 -23.30
C LYS A 557 -20.60 -16.57 -23.09
N PHE A 558 -21.02 -15.84 -22.05
CA PHE A 558 -22.41 -15.77 -21.63
C PHE A 558 -22.85 -14.34 -21.34
N VAL A 559 -24.05 -13.99 -21.80
CA VAL A 559 -24.66 -12.67 -21.59
C VAL A 559 -25.98 -12.82 -20.86
N ASP A 560 -26.19 -11.99 -19.85
CA ASP A 560 -27.46 -11.93 -19.14
C ASP A 560 -28.59 -11.45 -20.04
N ARG A 561 -29.71 -12.16 -20.03
CA ARG A 561 -30.91 -11.78 -20.77
C ARG A 561 -31.40 -10.37 -20.42
N ALA A 562 -31.21 -9.91 -19.18
CA ALA A 562 -31.55 -8.55 -18.79
C ALA A 562 -30.73 -7.47 -19.53
N ILE A 563 -29.54 -7.79 -20.05
CA ILE A 563 -28.80 -6.90 -20.95
C ILE A 563 -29.42 -6.92 -22.34
N VAL A 564 -29.92 -8.05 -22.82
CA VAL A 564 -30.54 -8.15 -24.15
C VAL A 564 -31.86 -7.38 -24.20
N ASP A 565 -32.64 -7.46 -23.11
CA ASP A 565 -33.96 -6.83 -22.97
C ASP A 565 -33.90 -5.34 -22.56
N GLN A 566 -32.71 -4.72 -22.58
CA GLN A 566 -32.50 -3.33 -22.16
C GLN A 566 -33.03 -2.30 -23.17
N ASP A 567 -33.44 -1.12 -22.70
CA ASP A 567 -33.93 0.01 -23.50
C ASP A 567 -33.09 1.29 -23.28
N CYS A 568 -31.77 1.15 -23.26
CA CYS A 568 -30.85 2.29 -23.20
C CYS A 568 -30.46 2.76 -24.60
N GLU A 569 -30.31 4.08 -24.74
CA GLU A 569 -29.77 4.69 -25.96
C GLU A 569 -28.28 4.35 -26.18
N TRP A 570 -27.55 4.15 -25.08
CA TRP A 570 -26.11 3.89 -25.04
C TRP A 570 -25.78 2.87 -23.96
N LEU A 571 -24.83 1.99 -24.24
CA LEU A 571 -24.24 1.07 -23.28
C LEU A 571 -22.84 1.52 -22.88
N TYR A 572 -22.48 1.26 -21.63
CA TYR A 572 -21.20 1.65 -21.03
C TYR A 572 -20.47 0.42 -20.53
N THR A 573 -19.24 0.19 -20.99
CA THR A 573 -18.47 -1.03 -20.67
C THR A 573 -16.96 -0.80 -20.68
N GLY A 574 -16.18 -1.77 -20.22
CA GLY A 574 -14.71 -1.73 -20.30
C GLY A 574 -14.17 -1.66 -21.73
N THR A 575 -12.99 -1.07 -21.90
CA THR A 575 -12.34 -0.80 -23.19
C THR A 575 -11.09 -1.66 -23.43
N GLY A 576 -10.57 -2.30 -22.40
CA GLY A 576 -9.22 -2.84 -22.32
C GLY A 576 -8.17 -1.88 -21.78
N ASP A 577 -8.53 -0.65 -21.45
CA ASP A 577 -7.73 0.32 -20.70
C ASP A 577 -8.53 0.73 -19.45
N ASN A 578 -7.96 0.56 -18.24
CA ASN A 578 -8.65 0.92 -16.99
C ASN A 578 -8.78 2.44 -16.78
N ARG A 579 -8.31 3.25 -17.72
CA ARG A 579 -8.47 4.72 -17.76
C ARG A 579 -9.54 5.19 -18.75
N LYS A 580 -10.26 4.25 -19.40
CA LYS A 580 -11.28 4.58 -20.40
C LYS A 580 -12.50 3.70 -20.25
N THR A 581 -13.67 4.33 -20.40
CA THR A 581 -14.95 3.61 -20.54
C THR A 581 -15.44 3.73 -21.99
N LEU A 582 -15.90 2.60 -22.55
CA LEU A 582 -16.50 2.53 -23.88
C LEU A 582 -17.97 2.91 -23.76
N LYS A 583 -18.38 3.93 -24.50
CA LYS A 583 -19.79 4.26 -24.74
C LYS A 583 -20.15 3.82 -26.17
N ILE A 584 -21.06 2.86 -26.33
CA ILE A 584 -21.37 2.21 -27.61
C ILE A 584 -22.87 2.06 -27.83
N LYS A 585 -23.33 2.13 -29.09
CA LYS A 585 -24.73 1.83 -29.42
C LYS A 585 -25.08 0.36 -29.15
N PRO A 586 -26.29 0.08 -28.63
CA PRO A 586 -26.72 -1.30 -28.37
C PRO A 586 -26.64 -2.22 -29.61
N SER A 587 -27.03 -1.75 -30.78
CA SER A 587 -26.99 -2.54 -32.03
C SER A 587 -25.58 -3.07 -32.32
N ASP A 588 -24.58 -2.21 -32.20
CA ASP A 588 -23.20 -2.54 -32.53
C ASP A 588 -22.56 -3.37 -31.43
N PHE A 589 -22.92 -3.10 -30.17
CA PHE A 589 -22.56 -3.94 -29.04
C PHE A 589 -23.02 -5.39 -29.25
N PHE A 590 -24.30 -5.60 -29.60
CA PHE A 590 -24.83 -6.94 -29.81
C PHE A 590 -24.23 -7.63 -31.04
N ALA A 591 -23.87 -6.88 -32.08
CA ALA A 591 -23.12 -7.44 -33.21
C ALA A 591 -21.74 -7.97 -32.78
N LEU A 592 -21.04 -7.24 -31.90
CA LEU A 592 -19.71 -7.61 -31.38
C LEU A 592 -19.75 -8.79 -30.40
N ILE A 593 -20.88 -9.02 -29.73
CA ILE A 593 -21.08 -10.15 -28.80
C ILE A 593 -21.99 -11.24 -29.37
N ALA A 594 -22.16 -11.32 -30.69
CA ALA A 594 -23.06 -12.28 -31.32
C ALA A 594 -22.73 -13.76 -31.03
N ASP A 595 -21.50 -14.05 -30.61
CA ASP A 595 -21.03 -15.39 -30.20
C ASP A 595 -21.33 -15.73 -28.73
N TYR A 596 -21.93 -14.82 -27.97
CA TYR A 596 -22.33 -15.06 -26.58
C TYR A 596 -23.64 -15.84 -26.49
N GLN A 597 -23.67 -16.83 -25.61
CA GLN A 597 -24.91 -17.54 -25.27
C GLN A 597 -25.72 -16.75 -24.22
N GLN A 598 -27.02 -16.57 -24.48
CA GLN A 598 -27.92 -15.86 -23.57
C GLN A 598 -28.36 -16.76 -22.40
N ILE A 599 -28.30 -16.22 -21.18
CA ILE A 599 -28.73 -16.89 -19.93
C ILE A 599 -29.47 -15.93 -19.02
N GLU A 600 -30.35 -16.48 -18.19
CA GLU A 600 -30.99 -15.77 -17.09
C GLU A 600 -30.28 -16.09 -15.75
N PHE A 601 -29.63 -15.07 -15.16
CA PHE A 601 -28.89 -15.21 -13.89
C PHE A 601 -29.72 -14.91 -12.65
#